data_AF-A0A5K1EMX3-F1
#
_entry.id   AF-A0A5K1EMX3-F1
#
_cell.length_a   1.000
_cell.length_b   1.000
_cell.length_c   1.000
_cell.angle_alpha   90.00
_cell.angle_beta   90.00
_cell.angle_gamma   90.00
#
_symmetry.space_group_name_H-M   'P 1'
#
loop_
_entity.id
_entity.type
_entity.pdbx_description
1 polymer ?
#
loop_
_entity_poly.entity_id
_entity_poly.type
_entity_poly.pdbx_seq_one_letter_code
_entity_poly.pdbx_strand_id
1 'polypeptide(L)'
;EVAAVSGRIMLSSYGSHVFRSLLCVCKGTKLDDSEKIHVLKRTSSLAERLSVKSVRLAGNYLTQDRQGFPELFKCLIGGILGYARDNIADLQVSSYSSLVLQ
;
A
#
# COMPACT_ATOMS: atom_id res chain seq x y z
N GLU A 1 2.26 13.34 16.93
CA GLU A 1 0.82 13.03 16.87
C GLU A 1 0.47 12.07 15.74
N VAL A 2 0.79 12.39 14.49
CA VAL A 2 0.51 11.54 13.31
C VAL A 2 1.09 10.12 13.46
N ALA A 3 2.34 9.96 13.92
CA ALA A 3 2.98 8.66 14.07
C ALA A 3 2.25 7.69 15.04
N ALA A 4 1.85 8.16 16.22
CA ALA A 4 1.15 7.32 17.20
C ALA A 4 -0.27 6.93 16.72
N VAL A 5 -0.92 7.82 15.96
CA VAL A 5 -2.20 7.53 15.31
C VAL A 5 -2.00 6.51 14.18
N SER A 6 -0.94 6.64 13.38
CA SER A 6 -0.58 5.68 12.33
C SER A 6 -0.37 4.27 12.89
N GLY A 7 0.36 4.13 14.01
CA GLY A 7 0.58 2.83 14.64
C GLY A 7 -0.71 2.09 15.03
N ARG A 8 -1.63 2.77 15.73
CA ARG A 8 -2.91 2.18 16.15
C ARG A 8 -3.81 1.80 14.96
N ILE A 9 -3.80 2.61 13.91
CA ILE A 9 -4.60 2.36 12.71
C ILE A 9 -4.02 1.16 11.94
N MET A 10 -2.69 1.07 11.81
CA MET A 10 -2.01 -0.02 11.10
C MET A 10 -2.19 -1.39 11.77
N LEU A 11 -2.28 -1.43 13.10
CA LEU A 11 -2.46 -2.66 13.86
C LEU A 11 -3.93 -3.14 13.95
N SER A 12 -4.88 -2.35 13.46
CA SER A 12 -6.30 -2.71 13.42
C SER A 12 -6.67 -3.41 12.12
N SER A 13 -7.52 -4.44 12.18
CA SER A 13 -8.07 -5.12 11.00
C SER A 13 -8.74 -4.11 10.05
N TYR A 14 -9.70 -3.33 10.56
CA TYR A 14 -10.39 -2.31 9.77
C TYR A 14 -9.52 -1.09 9.46
N GLY A 15 -8.72 -0.65 10.44
CA GLY A 15 -7.83 0.50 10.26
C GLY A 15 -6.84 0.29 9.13
N SER A 16 -6.24 -0.91 9.04
CA SER A 16 -5.30 -1.24 7.97
C SER A 16 -5.93 -1.19 6.58
N HIS A 17 -7.17 -1.64 6.42
CA HIS A 17 -7.91 -1.52 5.15
C HIS A 17 -8.16 -0.07 4.75
N VAL A 18 -8.68 0.75 5.67
CA VAL A 18 -8.96 2.16 5.41
C VAL A 18 -7.66 2.89 5.03
N PHE A 19 -6.59 2.59 5.75
CA PHE A 19 -5.31 3.26 5.58
C PHE A 19 -4.62 2.88 4.26
N ARG A 20 -4.69 1.61 3.85
CA ARG A 20 -4.26 1.15 2.53
C ARG A 20 -5.03 1.84 1.39
N SER A 21 -6.35 1.89 1.49
CA SER A 21 -7.20 2.61 0.53
C SER A 21 -6.86 4.10 0.47
N LEU A 22 -6.62 4.74 1.63
CA LEU A 22 -6.24 6.14 1.69
C LEU A 22 -4.88 6.39 1.02
N LEU A 23 -3.88 5.53 1.25
CA LEU A 23 -2.58 5.62 0.59
C LEU A 23 -2.71 5.50 -0.94
N CYS A 24 -3.56 4.57 -1.41
CA CYS A 24 -3.87 4.41 -2.83
C CYS A 24 -4.50 5.67 -3.43
N VAL A 25 -5.47 6.28 -2.75
CA VAL A 25 -6.10 7.54 -3.20
C VAL A 25 -5.10 8.69 -3.20
N CYS A 26 -4.29 8.83 -2.15
CA CYS A 26 -3.29 9.90 -2.05
C CYS A 26 -2.19 9.75 -3.11
N LYS A 27 -1.87 8.53 -3.53
CA LYS A 27 -0.95 8.24 -4.63
C LYS A 27 -1.54 8.53 -6.02
N GLY A 28 -2.86 8.68 -6.15
CA GLY A 28 -3.55 8.89 -7.44
C GLY A 28 -4.02 7.61 -8.13
N THR A 29 -4.00 6.46 -7.44
CA THR A 29 -4.50 5.18 -8.00
C THR A 29 -6.03 5.09 -7.89
N LYS A 30 -6.69 4.46 -8.89
CA LYS A 30 -8.13 4.22 -8.85
C LYS A 30 -8.46 3.20 -7.75
N LEU A 31 -9.49 3.48 -6.95
CA LEU A 31 -9.94 2.60 -5.87
C LEU A 31 -10.32 1.20 -6.38
N ASP A 32 -10.90 1.08 -7.57
CA ASP A 32 -11.24 -0.23 -8.18
C ASP A 32 -9.99 -1.06 -8.56
N ASP A 33 -8.84 -0.42 -8.72
CA ASP A 33 -7.55 -1.09 -8.91
C ASP A 33 -6.86 -1.37 -7.56
N SER A 34 -7.25 -0.66 -6.49
CA SER A 34 -6.75 -0.84 -5.12
C SER A 34 -7.14 -2.20 -4.54
N GLU A 35 -8.38 -2.66 -4.73
CA GLU A 35 -8.79 -4.02 -4.34
C GLU A 35 -7.95 -5.10 -5.05
N LYS A 36 -7.55 -4.85 -6.31
CA LYS A 36 -6.66 -5.73 -7.08
C LYS A 36 -5.20 -5.69 -6.62
N ILE A 37 -4.79 -4.65 -5.91
CA ILE A 37 -3.46 -4.49 -5.32
C ILE A 37 -3.43 -5.11 -3.92
N HIS A 38 -4.51 -5.01 -3.16
CA HIS A 38 -4.52 -5.34 -1.74
C HIS A 38 -4.95 -6.76 -1.38
N VAL A 39 -5.69 -7.46 -2.26
CA VAL A 39 -6.43 -8.68 -1.88
C VAL A 39 -5.96 -9.96 -2.57
N LEU A 40 -5.16 -9.92 -3.65
CA LEU A 40 -4.93 -11.15 -4.43
C LEU A 40 -3.49 -11.35 -4.90
N LYS A 41 -2.91 -12.53 -4.58
CA LYS A 41 -1.77 -13.12 -5.29
C LYS A 41 -2.17 -13.27 -6.76
N ARG A 42 -1.84 -12.27 -7.59
CA ARG A 42 -2.14 -12.33 -9.02
C ARG A 42 -1.22 -13.32 -9.72
N THR A 43 -1.77 -14.07 -10.68
CA THR A 43 -1.01 -14.90 -11.61
C THR A 43 0.03 -14.11 -12.40
N SER A 44 -0.19 -12.80 -12.61
CA SER A 44 0.81 -11.88 -13.18
C SER A 44 2.04 -11.72 -12.29
N SER A 45 1.87 -11.59 -10.96
CA SER A 45 2.98 -11.54 -9.99
C SER A 45 3.70 -12.88 -9.84
N LEU A 46 3.02 -13.98 -10.18
CA LEU A 46 3.60 -15.32 -10.22
C LEU A 46 4.43 -15.50 -11.50
N ALA A 47 3.93 -15.06 -12.65
CA ALA A 47 4.64 -15.12 -13.93
C ALA A 47 5.95 -14.31 -13.91
N GLU A 48 5.93 -13.12 -13.29
CA GLU A 48 7.13 -12.29 -13.07
C GLU A 48 8.18 -13.03 -12.22
N ARG A 49 7.76 -13.66 -11.11
CA ARG A 49 8.66 -14.44 -10.23
C ARG A 49 9.18 -15.70 -10.90
N LEU A 50 8.39 -16.36 -11.74
CA LEU A 50 8.77 -17.59 -12.44
C LEU A 50 9.63 -17.34 -13.68
N SER A 51 9.99 -16.07 -13.99
CA SER A 51 10.74 -15.70 -15.20
C SER A 51 10.14 -16.24 -16.50
N VAL A 52 8.85 -16.61 -16.49
CA VAL A 52 8.10 -16.91 -17.71
C VAL A 52 8.03 -15.58 -18.42
N LYS A 53 8.67 -15.47 -19.60
CA LYS A 53 8.57 -14.28 -20.46
C LYS A 53 7.09 -14.03 -20.74
N SER A 54 6.46 -13.25 -19.89
CA SER A 54 5.22 -12.56 -20.21
C SER A 54 5.56 -11.79 -21.46
N VAL A 55 4.91 -12.14 -22.57
CA VAL A 55 4.69 -11.18 -23.65
C VAL A 55 4.32 -9.89 -22.93
N ARG A 56 5.15 -8.86 -23.10
CA ARG A 56 4.86 -7.57 -22.51
C ARG A 56 3.49 -7.19 -23.07
N LEU A 57 2.44 -7.37 -22.26
CA LEU A 57 1.29 -6.49 -22.27
C LEU A 57 1.77 -5.15 -21.69
N ALA A 58 2.80 -4.59 -22.33
CA ALA A 58 3.13 -3.19 -22.33
C ALA A 58 2.00 -2.54 -23.14
N GLY A 59 0.89 -2.34 -22.46
CA GLY A 59 -0.35 -1.91 -23.07
C GLY A 59 -1.32 -1.51 -21.97
N ASN A 60 -1.13 -0.30 -21.47
CA ASN A 60 -2.22 0.55 -20.96
C ASN A 60 -2.78 0.27 -19.55
N TYR A 61 -1.94 0.04 -18.54
CA TYR A 61 -2.31 0.36 -17.14
C TYR A 61 -1.63 1.63 -16.61
N LEU A 62 -0.99 2.40 -17.48
CA LEU A 62 -0.78 3.84 -17.23
C LEU A 62 -2.13 4.54 -17.45
N THR A 63 -3.14 4.13 -16.70
CA THR A 63 -4.48 4.70 -16.75
C THR A 63 -4.42 6.04 -16.05
N GLN A 64 -3.95 7.06 -16.77
CA GLN A 64 -4.05 8.48 -16.45
C GLN A 64 -3.79 8.75 -14.97
N ASP A 65 -2.52 9.01 -14.65
CA ASP A 65 -2.09 9.49 -13.33
C ASP A 65 -2.98 10.67 -12.93
N ARG A 66 -4.03 10.40 -12.15
CA ARG A 66 -4.85 11.43 -11.57
C ARG A 66 -3.94 12.10 -10.56
N GLN A 67 -3.83 13.41 -10.65
CA GLN A 67 -3.09 14.20 -9.69
C GLN A 67 -3.62 13.87 -8.28
N GLY A 68 -2.89 13.02 -7.56
CA GLY A 68 -3.24 12.59 -6.21
C GLY A 68 -3.01 13.72 -5.22
N PHE A 69 -2.79 13.36 -3.97
CA PHE A 69 -2.47 14.29 -2.89
C PHE A 69 -1.04 14.03 -2.41
N PRO A 70 -0.01 14.48 -3.15
CA PRO A 70 1.38 14.11 -2.89
C PRO A 70 1.89 14.59 -1.53
N GLU A 71 1.47 15.78 -1.08
CA GLU A 71 1.87 16.31 0.24
C GLU A 71 1.20 15.54 1.38
N LEU A 72 -0.07 15.14 1.21
CA LEU A 72 -0.75 14.27 2.17
C LEU A 72 -0.11 12.88 2.18
N PHE A 73 0.22 12.33 1.01
CA PHE A 73 0.91 11.05 0.89
C PHE A 73 2.26 11.08 1.63
N LYS A 74 3.09 12.11 1.41
CA LYS A 74 4.36 12.29 2.14
C LYS A 74 4.16 12.40 3.64
N CYS A 75 3.16 13.17 4.09
CA CYS A 75 2.84 13.31 5.51
C CYS A 75 2.48 11.95 6.15
N LEU A 76 1.63 11.18 5.48
CA LEU A 76 1.22 9.84 5.92
C LEU A 76 2.41 8.87 5.99
N ILE A 77 3.24 8.83 4.94
CA ILE A 77 4.45 8.00 4.91
C ILE A 77 5.43 8.43 6.01
N GLY A 78 5.59 9.73 6.25
CA GLY A 78 6.41 10.24 7.34
C GLY A 78 5.92 9.80 8.72
N GLY A 79 4.61 9.75 8.94
CA GLY A 79 3.99 9.20 10.13
C GLY A 79 4.25 7.70 10.30
N ILE A 80 4.10 6.92 9.23
CA ILE A 80 4.36 5.48 9.21
C ILE A 80 5.83 5.20 9.52
N LEU A 81 6.76 5.86 8.84
CA LEU A 81 8.19 5.69 9.04
C LEU A 81 8.63 6.14 10.43
N GLY A 82 8.05 7.23 10.94
CA GLY A 82 8.28 7.69 12.30
C GLY A 82 7.87 6.65 13.34
N TYR A 83 6.68 6.04 13.19
CA TYR A 83 6.23 4.99 14.09
C TYR A 83 7.04 3.69 13.92
N ALA A 84 7.33 3.32 12.68
CA ALA A 84 8.07 2.11 12.34
C ALA A 84 9.51 2.15 12.86
N ARG A 85 10.16 3.32 12.86
CA ARG A 85 11.52 3.48 13.41
C ARG A 85 11.66 2.90 14.82
N ASP A 86 10.66 3.14 15.66
CA ASP A 86 10.70 2.76 17.07
C ASP A 86 9.98 1.42 17.35
N ASN A 87 9.11 0.96 16.43
CA ASN A 87 8.20 -0.19 16.66
C ASN A 87 8.22 -1.22 15.51
N ILE A 88 9.30 -1.30 14.72
CA ILE A 88 9.35 -2.17 13.53
C ILE A 88 9.13 -3.64 13.87
N ALA A 89 9.63 -4.10 15.02
CA ALA A 89 9.47 -5.49 15.45
C ALA A 89 7.99 -5.87 15.60
N ASP A 90 7.20 -5.01 16.22
CA ASP A 90 5.76 -5.23 16.40
C ASP A 90 5.00 -5.14 15.07
N LEU A 91 5.40 -4.21 14.20
CA LEU A 91 4.80 -4.06 12.87
C LEU A 91 5.05 -5.25 11.94
N GLN A 92 6.19 -5.93 12.07
CA GLN A 92 6.53 -7.10 11.26
C GLN A 92 5.74 -8.35 11.65
N VAL A 93 5.34 -8.46 12.92
CA VAL A 93 4.61 -9.64 13.42
C VAL A 93 3.11 -9.53 13.13
N SER A 94 2.57 -8.31 13.06
CA SER A 94 1.16 -8.11 12.73
C SER A 94 0.88 -8.22 11.23
N SER A 95 -0.08 -9.08 10.88
CA SER A 95 -0.53 -9.29 9.50
C SER A 95 -1.14 -8.03 8.91
N TYR A 96 -1.79 -7.19 9.73
CA TYR A 96 -2.45 -5.96 9.29
C TYR A 96 -1.44 -4.86 8.96
N SER A 97 -0.46 -4.63 9.84
CA SER A 97 0.59 -3.63 9.59
C SER A 97 1.51 -4.05 8.46
N SER A 98 1.82 -5.34 8.36
CA SER A 98 2.60 -5.89 7.25
C SER A 98 1.95 -5.62 5.89
N LEU A 99 0.61 -5.70 5.81
CA LEU A 99 -0.14 -5.41 4.60
C LEU A 99 -0.17 -3.91 4.24
N VAL A 100 -0.05 -3.02 5.23
CA VAL A 100 0.05 -1.57 5.00
C VAL A 100 1.44 -1.19 4.47
N LEU A 101 2.49 -1.88 4.92
CA LEU A 101 3.87 -1.60 4.52
C LEU A 101 4.20 -2.10 3.11
N GLN A 102 3.39 -2.98 2.53
CA GLN A 102 3.47 -3.47 1.15
C GLN A 102 2.88 -2.46 0.15
#